data_AF-A0AAU7LVQ3-F1
#
_entry.id   AF-A0AAU7LVQ3-F1
#
_cell.length_a   1.000
_cell.length_b   1.000
_cell.length_c   1.000
_cell.angle_alpha   90.00
_cell.angle_beta   90.00
_cell.angle_gamma   90.00
#
_symmetry.space_group_name_H-M   'P 1'
#
loop_
_entity.id
_entity.type
_entity.pdbx_description
1 polymer ?
#
loop_
_entity_poly.entity_id
_entity_poly.type
_entity_poly.pdbx_seq_one_letter_code
_entity_poly.pdbx_strand_id
1 'polypeptide(L)'
;MTINELEDTITSANWFSHLGEFRSRADTVSLVSITDDERWDWLPTSRDQEDPIHGDGLRVLIDQNGKGAERREAELRALKAALKSIRSIETRVARLVEGPHDYNIAAQSAAQFAARMAAREIIAEKCGFWCSVVKLYSSGFWPCGLTEEGKLIIY
;
A
#
# COMPACT_ATOMS: atom_id res chain seq x y z
N MET A 1 -12.91 -9.79 0.32
CA MET A 1 -11.61 -10.03 -0.30
C MET A 1 -10.98 -11.22 0.38
N THR A 2 -10.65 -12.28 -0.35
CA THR A 2 -9.87 -13.44 0.09
C THR A 2 -8.40 -13.27 -0.28
N ILE A 3 -7.52 -14.16 0.21
CA ILE A 3 -6.08 -14.13 -0.17
C ILE A 3 -5.89 -14.36 -1.66
N ASN A 4 -6.67 -15.25 -2.28
CA ASN A 4 -6.58 -15.49 -3.73
C ASN A 4 -7.03 -14.24 -4.51
N GLU A 5 -8.13 -13.60 -4.09
CA GLU A 5 -8.60 -12.34 -4.70
C GLU A 5 -7.56 -11.21 -4.54
N LEU A 6 -6.85 -11.17 -3.40
CA LEU A 6 -5.74 -10.23 -3.19
C LEU A 6 -4.59 -10.50 -4.16
N GLU A 7 -4.17 -11.75 -4.32
CA GLU A 7 -3.11 -12.12 -5.27
C GLU A 7 -3.49 -11.80 -6.72
N ASP A 8 -4.74 -12.06 -7.12
CA ASP A 8 -5.25 -11.71 -8.44
C ASP A 8 -5.24 -10.20 -8.66
N THR A 9 -5.68 -9.43 -7.66
CA THR A 9 -5.66 -7.95 -7.66
C THR A 9 -4.25 -7.40 -7.84
N ILE A 10 -3.26 -7.99 -7.14
CA ILE A 10 -1.84 -7.61 -7.21
C ILE A 10 -1.22 -8.02 -8.55
N THR A 11 -1.57 -9.20 -9.06
CA THR A 11 -0.99 -9.73 -10.30
C THR A 11 -1.48 -8.99 -11.54
N SER A 12 -2.72 -8.49 -11.50
CA SER A 12 -3.34 -7.71 -12.58
C SER A 12 -3.23 -6.19 -12.40
N ALA A 13 -2.48 -5.74 -11.38
CA ALA A 13 -2.37 -4.33 -11.03
C ALA A 13 -1.68 -3.49 -12.12
N ASN A 14 -2.25 -2.32 -12.40
CA ASN A 14 -1.71 -1.34 -13.34
C ASN A 14 -0.73 -0.38 -12.65
N TRP A 15 0.21 -0.90 -11.86
CA TRP A 15 1.05 -0.10 -10.95
C TRP A 15 1.54 1.21 -11.61
N PHE A 16 1.25 2.33 -10.95
CA PHE A 16 1.79 3.65 -11.33
C PHE A 16 1.37 4.16 -12.72
N SER A 17 0.33 3.59 -13.35
CA SER A 17 -0.12 4.01 -14.68
C SER A 17 -0.88 5.35 -14.69
N HIS A 18 -1.40 5.80 -13.54
CA HIS A 18 -2.26 7.00 -13.42
C HIS A 18 -1.71 8.05 -12.44
N LEU A 19 -0.39 8.10 -12.27
CA LEU A 19 0.28 9.06 -11.39
C LEU A 19 0.01 10.51 -11.79
N GLY A 20 -0.42 11.31 -10.82
CA GLY A 20 -0.77 12.72 -10.96
C GLY A 20 -2.19 12.96 -11.48
N GLU A 21 -2.98 11.91 -11.70
CA GLU A 21 -4.35 12.01 -12.24
C GLU A 21 -5.42 11.96 -11.14
N PHE A 22 -5.03 11.65 -9.89
CA PHE A 22 -5.97 11.48 -8.80
C PHE A 22 -6.70 12.78 -8.43
N ARG A 23 -8.02 12.69 -8.27
CA ARG A 23 -8.88 13.79 -7.80
C ARG A 23 -9.36 13.48 -6.39
N SER A 24 -9.21 14.45 -5.49
CA SER A 24 -9.60 14.34 -4.08
C SER A 24 -11.05 13.87 -3.89
N ARG A 25 -11.28 13.13 -2.81
CA ARG A 25 -12.59 12.59 -2.38
C ARG A 25 -12.69 12.73 -0.85
N ALA A 26 -13.83 12.38 -0.25
CA ALA A 26 -14.08 12.62 1.18
C ALA A 26 -12.92 12.17 2.12
N ASP A 27 -12.41 10.95 1.94
CA ASP A 27 -11.38 10.35 2.82
C ASP A 27 -9.98 10.32 2.18
N THR A 28 -9.80 11.00 1.03
CA THR A 28 -8.56 10.95 0.26
C THR A 28 -8.20 12.31 -0.33
N VAL A 29 -6.92 12.68 -0.28
CA VAL A 29 -6.42 13.95 -0.81
C VAL A 29 -5.46 13.66 -1.97
N SER A 30 -5.52 14.46 -3.02
CA SER A 30 -4.55 14.41 -4.10
C SER A 30 -3.23 15.06 -3.66
N LEU A 31 -2.09 14.39 -3.88
CA LEU A 31 -0.77 14.92 -3.51
C LEU A 31 -0.53 16.30 -4.15
N VAL A 32 -0.99 16.51 -5.38
CA VAL A 32 -0.83 17.79 -6.10
C VAL A 32 -1.68 18.93 -5.53
N SER A 33 -2.61 18.63 -4.60
CA SER A 33 -3.42 19.63 -3.91
C SER A 33 -2.90 19.99 -2.52
N ILE A 34 -1.85 19.30 -2.05
CA ILE A 34 -1.23 19.58 -0.75
C ILE A 34 -0.32 20.79 -0.88
N THR A 35 -0.44 21.70 0.08
CA THR A 35 0.39 22.90 0.20
C THR A 35 1.60 22.64 1.10
N ASP A 36 2.67 23.42 0.94
CA ASP A 36 3.92 23.24 1.70
C ASP A 36 3.75 23.37 3.22
N ASP A 37 2.70 24.08 3.66
CA ASP A 37 2.39 24.28 5.08
C ASP A 37 1.63 23.09 5.70
N GLU A 38 1.09 22.20 4.88
CA GLU A 38 0.35 21.02 5.36
C GLU A 38 1.29 19.89 5.75
N ARG A 39 1.20 19.47 7.01
CA ARG A 39 1.97 18.35 7.54
C ARG A 39 1.30 17.03 7.21
N TRP A 40 2.11 16.08 6.76
CA TRP A 40 1.69 14.72 6.48
C TRP A 40 2.87 13.76 6.59
N ASP A 41 2.54 12.49 6.84
CA ASP A 41 3.52 11.42 7.01
C ASP A 41 3.48 10.45 5.85
N TRP A 42 4.66 10.01 5.42
CA TRP A 42 4.78 8.96 4.40
C TRP A 42 4.23 7.64 4.91
N LEU A 43 3.55 6.90 4.03
CA LEU A 43 3.22 5.51 4.31
C LEU A 43 4.51 4.67 4.41
N PRO A 44 4.49 3.59 5.22
CA PRO A 44 5.65 2.72 5.37
C PRO A 44 6.14 2.14 4.04
N THR A 45 7.46 2.12 3.88
CA THR A 45 8.14 1.57 2.71
C THR A 45 9.02 0.37 3.07
N SER A 46 9.20 0.05 4.35
CA SER A 46 10.08 -1.02 4.81
C SER A 46 9.35 -2.01 5.71
N ARG A 47 9.86 -3.25 5.76
CA ARG A 47 9.24 -4.34 6.51
C ARG A 47 9.13 -4.06 8.01
N ASP A 48 10.11 -3.33 8.54
CA ASP A 48 10.33 -3.15 9.97
C ASP A 48 9.70 -1.84 10.50
N GLN A 49 9.12 -1.02 9.62
CA GLN A 49 8.26 0.09 10.02
C GLN A 49 6.94 -0.41 10.60
N GLU A 50 6.42 0.34 11.56
CA GLU A 50 5.14 0.07 12.21
C GLU A 50 3.97 0.33 11.23
N ASP A 51 2.87 -0.38 11.44
CA ASP A 51 1.62 -0.14 10.71
C ASP A 51 0.90 1.07 11.35
N PRO A 52 0.80 2.24 10.67
CA PRO A 52 0.17 3.44 11.24
C PRO A 52 -1.33 3.28 11.49
N ILE A 53 -1.98 2.26 10.92
CA ILE A 53 -3.44 2.09 10.99
C ILE A 53 -3.83 1.18 12.14
N HIS A 54 -3.13 0.05 12.25
CA HIS A 54 -3.48 -1.00 13.21
C HIS A 54 -2.42 -1.21 14.30
N GLY A 55 -1.24 -0.61 14.16
CA GLY A 55 -0.07 -0.93 14.97
C GLY A 55 0.17 -2.43 15.03
N ASP A 56 0.38 -2.94 16.26
CA ASP A 56 0.49 -4.37 16.52
C ASP A 56 -0.86 -5.07 16.75
N GLY A 57 -1.98 -4.34 16.74
CA GLY A 57 -3.30 -4.84 17.15
C GLY A 57 -3.78 -6.03 16.31
N LEU A 58 -3.64 -5.97 14.99
CA LEU A 58 -4.00 -7.09 14.12
C LEU A 58 -3.11 -8.32 14.36
N ARG A 59 -1.80 -8.11 14.58
CA ARG A 59 -0.88 -9.21 14.85
C ARG A 59 -1.26 -9.93 16.15
N VAL A 60 -1.50 -9.17 17.22
CA VAL A 60 -1.93 -9.70 18.52
C VAL A 60 -3.23 -10.49 18.39
N LEU A 61 -4.24 -9.92 17.72
CA LEU A 61 -5.53 -10.58 17.51
C LEU A 61 -5.39 -11.91 16.74
N ILE A 62 -4.63 -11.92 15.65
CA ILE A 62 -4.38 -13.11 14.84
C ILE A 62 -3.68 -14.19 15.66
N ASP A 63 -2.65 -13.82 16.42
CA ASP A 63 -1.87 -14.75 17.23
C ASP A 63 -2.73 -15.33 18.37
N GLN A 64 -3.58 -14.52 19.02
CA GLN A 64 -4.57 -14.97 20.01
C GLN A 64 -5.58 -15.98 19.44
N ASN A 65 -5.96 -15.80 18.17
CA ASN A 65 -6.85 -16.71 17.46
C ASN A 65 -6.13 -17.96 16.89
N GLY A 66 -4.84 -18.14 17.17
CA GLY A 66 -4.05 -19.28 16.69
C GLY A 66 -3.73 -19.26 15.19
N LYS A 67 -4.02 -18.17 14.48
CA LYS A 67 -3.84 -18.04 13.02
C LYS A 67 -2.45 -17.51 12.62
N GLY A 68 -1.48 -17.54 13.52
CA GLY A 68 -0.15 -16.96 13.31
C GLY A 68 0.63 -17.59 12.14
N ALA A 69 0.48 -18.91 11.89
CA ALA A 69 1.10 -19.59 10.75
C ALA A 69 0.43 -19.19 9.43
N GLU A 70 -0.91 -19.18 9.40
CA GLU A 70 -1.71 -18.77 8.25
C GLU A 70 -1.41 -17.32 7.83
N ARG A 71 -1.29 -16.41 8.80
CA ARG A 71 -0.84 -15.03 8.56
C ARG A 71 0.53 -14.98 7.88
N ARG A 72 1.52 -15.71 8.39
CA ARG A 72 2.89 -15.69 7.82
C ARG A 72 2.89 -16.18 6.37
N GLU A 73 2.11 -17.24 6.09
CA GLU A 73 1.95 -17.76 4.73
C GLU A 73 1.27 -16.74 3.82
N ALA A 74 0.17 -16.13 4.26
CA ALA A 74 -0.58 -15.13 3.51
C ALA A 74 0.26 -13.87 3.22
N GLU A 75 0.99 -13.35 4.21
CA GLU A 75 1.92 -12.22 4.02
C GLU A 75 3.00 -12.54 2.99
N LEU A 76 3.58 -13.75 3.05
CA LEU A 76 4.63 -14.17 2.12
C LEU A 76 4.09 -14.34 0.70
N ARG A 77 2.88 -14.90 0.56
CA ARG A 77 2.17 -15.04 -0.71
C ARG A 77 1.92 -13.68 -1.37
N ALA A 78 1.30 -12.75 -0.64
CA ALA A 78 1.04 -11.41 -1.12
C ALA A 78 2.33 -10.66 -1.49
N LEU A 79 3.37 -10.76 -0.67
CA LEU A 79 4.69 -10.16 -0.95
C LEU A 79 5.29 -10.72 -2.24
N LYS A 80 5.28 -12.05 -2.42
CA LYS A 80 5.83 -12.69 -3.62
C LYS A 80 5.06 -12.29 -4.88
N ALA A 81 3.73 -12.21 -4.80
CA ALA A 81 2.88 -11.73 -5.89
C ALA A 81 3.24 -10.28 -6.25
N ALA A 82 3.38 -9.39 -5.26
CA ALA A 82 3.75 -8.00 -5.47
C ALA A 82 5.14 -7.87 -6.10
N LEU A 83 6.15 -8.55 -5.55
CA LEU A 83 7.50 -8.57 -6.10
C LEU A 83 7.57 -9.11 -7.54
N LYS A 84 6.74 -10.08 -7.89
CA LYS A 84 6.68 -10.64 -9.24
C LYS A 84 5.99 -9.68 -10.20
N SER A 85 4.86 -9.11 -9.79
CA SER A 85 4.06 -8.18 -10.59
C SER A 85 4.83 -6.88 -10.85
N ILE A 86 5.41 -6.27 -9.81
CA ILE A 86 6.24 -5.07 -9.89
C ILE A 86 7.46 -5.28 -10.82
N ARG A 87 8.06 -6.47 -10.86
CA ARG A 87 9.19 -6.75 -11.77
C ARG A 87 8.85 -6.63 -13.25
N SER A 88 7.56 -6.64 -13.62
CA SER A 88 7.12 -6.47 -15.01
C SER A 88 6.95 -5.01 -15.43
N ILE A 89 7.00 -4.07 -14.49
CA ILE A 89 6.96 -2.64 -14.80
C ILE A 89 8.33 -2.16 -15.28
N GLU A 90 8.36 -1.04 -16.00
CA GLU A 90 9.63 -0.40 -16.34
C GLU A 90 10.46 -0.13 -15.08
N THR A 91 11.75 -0.44 -15.11
CA THR A 91 12.67 -0.27 -13.97
C THR A 91 12.63 1.16 -13.39
N ARG A 92 12.25 2.15 -14.22
CA ARG A 92 12.17 3.55 -13.84
C ARG A 92 10.94 4.23 -14.44
N VAL A 93 9.96 4.56 -13.60
CA VAL A 93 8.79 5.36 -13.96
C VAL A 93 9.16 6.84 -13.86
N ALA A 94 9.17 7.54 -15.00
CA ALA A 94 9.63 8.94 -15.08
C ALA A 94 8.83 9.90 -14.18
N ARG A 95 7.52 9.66 -13.99
CA ARG A 95 6.65 10.46 -13.12
C ARG A 95 6.99 10.36 -11.63
N LEU A 96 7.80 9.37 -11.23
CA LEU A 96 8.32 9.22 -9.87
C LEU A 96 9.70 9.86 -9.70
N VAL A 97 10.15 10.67 -10.66
CA VAL A 97 11.43 11.39 -10.59
C VAL A 97 11.15 12.88 -10.59
N GLU A 98 11.62 13.57 -9.56
CA GLU A 98 11.50 15.02 -9.41
C GLU A 98 12.89 15.63 -9.15
N GLY A 99 13.48 16.22 -10.20
CA GLY A 99 14.84 16.75 -10.15
C GLY A 99 15.85 15.68 -9.69
N PRO A 100 16.58 15.88 -8.58
CA PRO A 100 17.51 14.89 -8.05
C PRO A 100 16.84 13.75 -7.25
N HIS A 101 15.54 13.85 -6.97
CA HIS A 101 14.81 12.90 -6.15
C HIS A 101 14.19 11.79 -7.02
N ASP A 102 14.46 10.53 -6.66
CA ASP A 102 13.91 9.35 -7.34
C ASP A 102 13.10 8.51 -6.33
N TYR A 103 11.78 8.50 -6.51
CA TYR A 103 10.83 7.86 -5.62
C TYR A 103 10.46 6.43 -6.04
N ASN A 104 11.04 5.88 -7.12
CA ASN A 104 10.69 4.55 -7.62
C ASN A 104 10.83 3.47 -6.55
N ILE A 105 11.94 3.47 -5.80
CA ILE A 105 12.20 2.49 -4.74
C ILE A 105 11.18 2.65 -3.61
N ALA A 106 10.88 3.88 -3.20
CA ALA A 106 9.92 4.16 -2.14
C ALA A 106 8.51 3.67 -2.53
N ALA A 107 8.05 4.01 -3.74
CA ALA A 107 6.73 3.63 -4.23
C ALA A 107 6.58 2.10 -4.37
N GLN A 108 7.58 1.42 -4.93
CA GLN A 108 7.58 -0.03 -5.08
C GLN A 108 7.65 -0.76 -3.73
N SER A 109 8.40 -0.23 -2.76
CA SER A 109 8.53 -0.85 -1.44
C SER A 109 7.29 -0.59 -0.58
N ALA A 110 6.63 0.57 -0.72
CA ALA A 110 5.32 0.84 -0.13
C ALA A 110 4.24 -0.10 -0.67
N ALA A 111 4.22 -0.38 -1.98
CA ALA A 111 3.29 -1.35 -2.56
C ALA A 111 3.45 -2.76 -1.95
N GLN A 112 4.70 -3.20 -1.71
CA GLN A 112 5.00 -4.47 -1.05
C GLN A 112 4.56 -4.48 0.42
N PHE A 113 4.75 -3.37 1.13
CA PHE A 113 4.28 -3.22 2.50
C PHE A 113 2.75 -3.34 2.56
N ALA A 114 2.05 -2.57 1.72
CA ALA A 114 0.59 -2.56 1.65
C ALA A 114 0.03 -3.95 1.31
N ALA A 115 0.64 -4.69 0.38
CA ALA A 115 0.24 -6.06 0.05
C ALA A 115 0.28 -7.00 1.27
N ARG A 116 1.33 -6.90 2.10
CA ARG A 116 1.43 -7.69 3.34
C ARG A 116 0.39 -7.29 4.37
N MET A 117 0.16 -5.98 4.54
CA MET A 117 -0.83 -5.52 5.52
C MET A 117 -2.25 -5.87 5.09
N ALA A 118 -2.57 -5.80 3.80
CA ALA A 118 -3.84 -6.27 3.26
C ALA A 118 -4.05 -7.76 3.55
N ALA A 119 -3.01 -8.59 3.40
CA ALA A 119 -3.08 -10.00 3.77
C ALA A 119 -3.37 -10.18 5.28
N ARG A 120 -2.77 -9.38 6.15
CA ARG A 120 -3.08 -9.39 7.60
C ARG A 120 -4.54 -9.04 7.87
N GLU A 121 -5.04 -7.98 7.25
CA GLU A 121 -6.44 -7.57 7.39
C GLU A 121 -7.40 -8.69 6.96
N ILE A 122 -7.09 -9.39 5.86
CA ILE A 122 -7.90 -10.51 5.37
C ILE A 122 -7.90 -11.69 6.37
N ILE A 123 -6.73 -12.09 6.88
CA ILE A 123 -6.63 -13.19 7.86
C ILE A 123 -7.32 -12.84 9.19
N ALA A 124 -7.29 -11.57 9.57
CA ALA A 124 -8.02 -11.05 10.72
C ALA A 124 -9.53 -10.85 10.46
N GLU A 125 -10.03 -11.16 9.25
CA GLU A 125 -11.42 -10.96 8.84
C GLU A 125 -11.87 -9.49 8.96
N LYS A 126 -10.93 -8.56 8.78
CA LYS A 126 -11.09 -7.10 8.93
C LYS A 126 -10.53 -6.34 7.73
N CYS A 127 -10.79 -6.87 6.52
CA CYS A 127 -10.41 -6.20 5.27
C CYS A 127 -10.94 -4.76 5.24
N GLY A 128 -10.04 -3.78 5.17
CA GLY A 128 -10.35 -2.38 5.37
C GLY A 128 -9.35 -1.48 4.66
N PHE A 129 -8.58 -0.71 5.44
CA PHE A 129 -7.68 0.32 4.92
C PHE A 129 -6.65 -0.25 3.95
N TRP A 130 -5.89 -1.27 4.34
CA TRP A 130 -4.81 -1.78 3.49
C TRP A 130 -5.33 -2.54 2.27
N CYS A 131 -6.45 -3.25 2.43
CA CYS A 131 -7.21 -3.77 1.29
C CYS A 131 -7.57 -2.67 0.29
N SER A 132 -7.99 -1.48 0.76
CA SER A 132 -8.34 -0.36 -0.11
C SER A 132 -7.10 0.26 -0.78
N VAL A 133 -5.98 0.36 -0.06
CA VAL A 133 -4.69 0.83 -0.58
C VAL A 133 -4.20 -0.05 -1.73
N VAL A 134 -4.28 -1.39 -1.59
CA VAL A 134 -3.90 -2.30 -2.68
C VAL A 134 -4.79 -2.13 -3.91
N LYS A 135 -6.09 -1.83 -3.74
CA LYS A 135 -6.98 -1.53 -4.87
C LYS A 135 -6.61 -0.23 -5.59
N LEU A 136 -6.15 0.79 -4.86
CA LEU A 136 -5.67 2.04 -5.46
C LEU A 136 -4.42 1.80 -6.30
N TYR A 137 -3.48 1.02 -5.78
CA TYR A 137 -2.33 0.57 -6.55
C TYR A 137 -2.71 -0.24 -7.79
N SER A 138 -3.67 -1.17 -7.66
CA SER A 138 -4.20 -1.95 -8.79
C SER A 138 -4.85 -1.07 -9.86
N SER A 139 -5.44 0.05 -9.43
CA SER A 139 -5.99 1.10 -10.30
C SER A 139 -4.93 2.05 -10.85
N GLY A 140 -3.65 1.86 -10.51
CA GLY A 140 -2.51 2.60 -11.07
C GLY A 140 -2.10 3.88 -10.37
N PHE A 141 -2.63 4.15 -9.18
CA PHE A 141 -2.22 5.30 -8.36
C PHE A 141 -1.11 4.93 -7.37
N TRP A 142 -0.49 5.94 -6.76
CA TRP A 142 0.40 5.73 -5.62
C TRP A 142 -0.17 6.39 -4.35
N PRO A 143 -0.78 5.60 -3.45
CA PRO A 143 -1.08 6.04 -2.09
C PRO A 143 0.25 6.19 -1.32
N CYS A 144 0.62 7.43 -1.01
CA CYS A 144 1.98 7.74 -0.56
C CYS A 144 2.06 8.23 0.89
N GLY A 145 0.96 8.70 1.48
CA GLY A 145 1.00 9.27 2.82
C GLY A 145 -0.35 9.43 3.51
N LEU A 146 -0.30 9.93 4.73
CA LEU A 146 -1.45 10.27 5.56
C LEU A 146 -1.31 11.70 6.06
N THR A 147 -2.37 12.47 5.93
CA THR A 147 -2.49 13.77 6.64
C THR A 147 -2.57 13.55 8.16
N GLU A 148 -2.33 14.59 8.96
CA GLU A 148 -2.54 14.55 10.43
C GLU A 148 -3.97 14.14 10.82
N GLU A 149 -4.94 14.41 9.94
CA GLU A 149 -6.36 14.05 10.10
C GLU A 149 -6.66 12.60 9.69
N GLY A 150 -5.66 11.85 9.20
CA GLY A 150 -5.79 10.47 8.77
C GLY A 150 -6.33 10.27 7.36
N LYS A 151 -6.50 11.33 6.56
CA LYS A 151 -6.85 11.20 5.13
C LYS A 151 -5.69 10.64 4.33
N LEU A 152 -5.99 9.71 3.43
CA LEU A 152 -5.01 9.07 2.56
C LEU A 152 -4.60 9.99 1.41
N ILE A 153 -3.30 10.21 1.26
CA ILE A 153 -2.71 11.01 0.20
C ILE A 153 -2.36 10.12 -0.98
N ILE A 154 -2.78 10.53 -2.17
CA ILE A 154 -2.64 9.74 -3.39
C ILE A 154 -2.03 10.61 -4.48
N TYR A 155 -0.97 10.12 -5.09
CA TYR A 155 -0.41 10.65 -6.34
C TYR A 155 -1.00 9.93 -7.54
#